data_AF-A0A060BQC6-F1
#
_entry.id   AF-A0A060BQC6-F1
#
_cell.length_a   1.000
_cell.length_b   1.000
_cell.length_c   1.000
_cell.angle_alpha   90.00
_cell.angle_beta   90.00
_cell.angle_gamma   90.00
#
_symmetry.space_group_name_H-M   'P 1'
#
loop_
_entity.id
_entity.type
_entity.pdbx_description
1 polymer ?
#
loop_
_entity_poly.entity_id
_entity_poly.type
_entity_poly.pdbx_seq_one_letter_code
_entity_poly.pdbx_strand_id
1 'polypeptide(L)'
;TVWGFLKRLDGKTWGLDYYENLLPSVVSELDPGRPYTPSSPWSGELPIDMGRDQNDPDHGSMHSWELWNREDWPHYRDTVPRFMAEFGWQGPPTWSALTRSISDAPLTPESPGMQVHQKALQGNDKLTDGLVAHVPLPDDMADWHWAMSWNQATAVRVALE
;
A
#
# COMPACT_ATOMS: atom_id res chain seq x y z
N THR A 1 0.31 19.91 -0.57
CA THR A 1 0.42 18.49 -0.98
C THR A 1 1.65 17.88 -0.34
N VAL A 2 1.45 16.75 0.33
CA VAL A 2 2.14 16.25 1.55
C VAL A 2 3.66 15.96 1.40
N TRP A 3 4.23 16.09 0.20
CA TRP A 3 5.60 15.65 -0.09
C TRP A 3 6.46 16.65 -0.89
N GLY A 4 5.96 17.87 -1.14
CA GLY A 4 6.74 18.94 -1.76
C GLY A 4 7.17 18.71 -3.22
N PHE A 5 6.62 17.70 -3.91
CA PHE A 5 7.02 17.32 -5.26
C PHE A 5 6.80 18.41 -6.31
N LEU A 6 5.71 19.17 -6.21
CA LEU A 6 5.41 20.27 -7.14
C LEU A 6 6.54 21.32 -7.18
N LYS A 7 7.17 21.59 -6.02
CA LYS A 7 8.31 22.50 -5.96
C LYS A 7 9.56 21.92 -6.63
N ARG A 8 9.76 20.60 -6.55
CA ARG A 8 10.90 19.91 -7.20
C ARG A 8 10.77 19.85 -8.72
N LEU A 9 9.54 19.89 -9.23
CA LEU A 9 9.26 19.88 -10.65
C LEU A 9 9.60 21.19 -11.37
N ASP A 10 9.59 22.32 -10.65
CA ASP A 10 9.93 23.64 -11.21
C ASP A 10 9.14 23.95 -12.51
N GLY A 11 7.82 23.75 -12.47
CA GLY A 11 6.92 23.98 -13.60
C GLY A 11 6.97 22.92 -14.71
N LYS A 12 7.82 21.89 -14.59
CA LYS A 12 7.82 20.74 -15.51
C LYS A 12 6.75 19.73 -15.14
N THR A 13 6.36 18.90 -16.11
CA THR A 13 5.49 17.76 -15.86
C THR A 13 6.32 16.49 -15.55
N TRP A 14 5.73 15.52 -14.86
CA TRP A 14 6.34 14.20 -14.60
C TRP A 14 6.34 13.27 -15.84
N GLY A 15 6.55 13.83 -17.03
CA GLY A 15 6.38 13.08 -18.28
C GLY A 15 4.91 12.89 -18.64
N LEU A 16 4.09 13.93 -18.45
CA LEU A 16 2.65 13.93 -18.74
C LEU A 16 2.35 13.44 -20.17
N ASP A 17 3.23 13.74 -21.11
CA ASP A 17 3.13 13.31 -22.50
C ASP A 17 3.10 11.77 -22.68
N TYR A 18 3.76 11.03 -21.78
CA TYR A 18 3.65 9.57 -21.77
C TYR A 18 2.22 9.12 -21.47
N TYR A 19 1.60 9.75 -20.48
CA TYR A 19 0.29 9.36 -19.96
C TYR A 19 -0.87 9.89 -20.82
N GLU A 20 -0.72 11.08 -21.43
CA GLU A 20 -1.77 11.71 -22.23
C GLU A 20 -1.69 11.36 -23.72
N ASN A 21 -0.49 11.07 -24.25
CA ASN A 21 -0.27 10.95 -25.69
C ASN A 21 0.39 9.62 -26.08
N LEU A 22 1.63 9.36 -25.65
CA LEU A 22 2.41 8.23 -26.18
C LEU A 22 1.78 6.87 -25.85
N LEU A 23 1.50 6.60 -24.57
CA LEU A 23 0.93 5.32 -24.16
C LEU A 23 -0.50 5.11 -24.69
N PRO A 24 -1.45 6.07 -24.61
CA PRO A 24 -2.79 5.86 -25.16
C PRO A 24 -2.78 5.69 -26.69
N SER A 25 -1.88 6.38 -27.42
CA SER A 25 -1.76 6.17 -28.87
C SER A 25 -1.26 4.76 -29.22
N VAL A 26 -0.25 4.26 -28.51
CA VAL A 26 0.24 2.89 -28.67
C VAL A 26 -0.85 1.86 -28.36
N VAL A 27 -1.60 2.04 -27.27
CA VAL A 27 -2.72 1.14 -26.92
C VAL A 27 -3.82 1.21 -27.98
N SER A 28 -4.17 2.39 -28.48
CA SER A 28 -5.16 2.54 -29.54
C SER A 28 -4.73 1.92 -30.86
N GLU A 29 -3.44 1.90 -31.17
CA GLU A 29 -2.90 1.27 -32.39
C GLU A 29 -2.90 -0.27 -32.26
N LEU A 30 -2.44 -0.79 -31.13
CA LEU A 30 -2.14 -2.22 -30.97
C LEU A 30 -3.28 -3.03 -30.34
N ASP A 31 -4.13 -2.40 -29.53
CA ASP A 31 -5.22 -3.05 -28.80
C ASP A 31 -6.43 -2.10 -28.56
N PRO A 32 -7.09 -1.63 -29.63
CA PRO A 32 -8.18 -0.64 -29.54
C PRO A 32 -9.42 -1.13 -28.77
N GLY A 33 -9.52 -2.43 -28.47
CA GLY A 33 -10.63 -3.02 -27.74
C GLY A 33 -10.52 -2.88 -26.22
N ARG A 34 -9.36 -2.48 -25.67
CA ARG A 34 -9.17 -2.31 -24.22
C ARG A 34 -9.16 -0.83 -23.82
N PRO A 35 -9.81 -0.47 -22.69
CA PRO A 35 -9.71 0.88 -22.17
C PRO A 35 -8.29 1.16 -21.65
N TYR A 36 -7.86 2.41 -21.79
CA TYR A 36 -6.63 2.92 -21.21
C TYR A 36 -6.93 3.76 -19.97
N THR A 37 -6.11 3.64 -18.93
CA THR A 37 -6.15 4.50 -17.75
C THR A 37 -4.75 5.07 -17.53
N PRO A 38 -4.59 6.40 -17.42
CA PRO A 38 -3.26 7.02 -17.38
C PRO A 38 -2.51 6.80 -16.08
N SER A 39 -3.19 6.47 -14.98
CA SER A 39 -2.58 6.34 -13.65
C SER A 39 -3.38 5.40 -12.75
N SER A 40 -2.79 5.05 -11.60
CA SER A 40 -3.46 4.44 -10.44
C SER A 40 -2.80 5.04 -9.19
N PRO A 41 -3.50 5.80 -8.34
CA PRO A 41 -4.92 6.14 -8.43
C PRO A 41 -5.21 7.11 -9.60
N TRP A 42 -6.49 7.25 -9.95
CA TRP A 42 -6.94 8.04 -11.11
C TRP A 42 -8.36 8.53 -10.94
N SER A 43 -8.58 9.83 -11.14
CA SER A 43 -9.87 10.49 -10.92
C SER A 43 -10.59 10.93 -12.21
N GLY A 44 -10.24 10.33 -13.36
CA GLY A 44 -11.22 10.07 -14.42
C GLY A 44 -11.02 10.76 -15.77
N GLU A 45 -10.52 11.98 -15.84
CA GLU A 45 -10.62 12.77 -17.10
C GLU A 45 -9.27 13.15 -17.70
N LEU A 46 -9.15 12.94 -19.01
CA LEU A 46 -8.06 13.48 -19.84
C LEU A 46 -8.55 14.79 -20.53
N PRO A 47 -7.69 15.82 -20.67
CA PRO A 47 -6.33 15.91 -20.12
C PRO A 47 -6.35 15.92 -18.58
N ILE A 48 -5.24 15.48 -17.97
CA ILE A 48 -5.14 15.34 -16.52
C ILE A 48 -5.38 16.68 -15.84
N ASP A 49 -6.44 16.76 -15.05
CA ASP A 49 -6.71 17.92 -14.19
C ASP A 49 -5.80 17.88 -12.95
N MET A 50 -4.74 18.68 -12.99
CA MET A 50 -3.79 18.84 -11.89
C MET A 50 -4.40 19.55 -10.66
N GLY A 51 -5.60 20.13 -10.77
CA GLY A 51 -6.37 20.72 -9.68
C GLY A 51 -7.23 19.72 -8.90
N ARG A 52 -7.48 18.54 -9.47
CA ARG A 52 -8.23 17.46 -8.83
C ARG A 52 -7.28 16.53 -8.08
N ASP A 53 -7.68 16.13 -6.87
CA ASP A 53 -6.97 15.09 -6.16
C ASP A 53 -7.07 13.78 -6.95
N GLN A 54 -5.93 13.18 -7.27
CA GLN A 54 -5.89 11.95 -8.04
C GLN A 54 -6.45 10.76 -7.25
N ASN A 55 -6.47 10.89 -5.93
CA ASN A 55 -6.94 9.88 -4.98
C ASN A 55 -8.34 10.19 -4.41
N ASP A 56 -9.13 11.02 -5.11
CA ASP A 56 -10.49 11.39 -4.70
C ASP A 56 -11.40 10.15 -4.65
N PRO A 57 -11.99 9.81 -3.48
CA PRO A 57 -12.81 8.60 -3.33
C PRO A 57 -14.06 8.59 -4.20
N ASP A 58 -14.58 9.76 -4.61
CA ASP A 58 -15.79 9.86 -5.44
C ASP A 58 -15.53 9.65 -6.94
N HIS A 59 -14.25 9.50 -7.34
CA HIS A 59 -13.81 9.41 -8.73
C HIS A 59 -12.83 8.25 -8.98
N GLY A 60 -13.13 7.42 -9.99
CA GLY A 60 -12.22 6.39 -10.51
C GLY A 60 -11.61 5.46 -9.44
N SER A 61 -10.29 5.28 -9.46
CA SER A 61 -9.57 4.39 -8.55
C SER A 61 -8.87 5.14 -7.42
N MET A 62 -8.96 4.62 -6.19
CA MET A 62 -8.32 5.13 -4.98
C MET A 62 -7.30 4.12 -4.41
N HIS A 63 -6.25 4.62 -3.77
CA HIS A 63 -5.32 3.89 -2.92
C HIS A 63 -5.48 4.31 -1.45
N SER A 64 -5.78 3.37 -0.55
CA SER A 64 -5.84 3.60 0.90
C SER A 64 -4.60 3.05 1.59
N TRP A 65 -3.56 3.88 1.63
CA TRP A 65 -2.29 3.59 2.30
C TRP A 65 -2.10 4.33 3.61
N GLU A 66 -2.98 5.28 3.96
CA GLU A 66 -2.89 6.00 5.23
C GLU A 66 -3.08 5.06 6.43
N LEU A 67 -3.93 4.02 6.31
CA LEU A 67 -4.13 3.09 7.41
C LEU A 67 -2.85 2.31 7.71
N TRP A 68 -2.32 1.53 6.76
CA TRP A 68 -1.03 0.86 6.99
C TRP A 68 0.11 1.78 7.45
N ASN A 69 0.15 3.04 6.98
CA ASN A 69 1.25 3.92 7.29
C ASN A 69 1.07 4.73 8.58
N ARG A 70 -0.15 5.01 9.03
CA ARG A 70 -0.44 6.03 10.05
C ARG A 70 -1.66 5.79 10.92
N GLU A 71 -2.66 5.01 10.48
CA GLU A 71 -3.96 4.90 11.14
C GLU A 71 -4.39 3.44 11.33
N ASP A 72 -5.29 3.16 12.27
CA ASP A 72 -5.69 1.78 12.55
C ASP A 72 -6.66 1.21 11.49
N TRP A 73 -6.65 -0.11 11.26
CA TRP A 73 -7.46 -0.77 10.22
C TRP A 73 -8.99 -0.67 10.38
N PRO A 74 -9.63 -0.42 11.55
CA PRO A 74 -11.07 -0.22 11.62
C PRO A 74 -11.57 0.93 10.75
N HIS A 75 -10.71 1.94 10.51
CA HIS A 75 -11.01 3.11 9.68
C HIS A 75 -11.15 2.81 8.20
N TYR A 76 -10.88 1.58 7.74
CA TYR A 76 -11.24 1.18 6.37
C TYR A 76 -12.74 1.35 6.10
N ARG A 77 -13.59 1.29 7.14
CA ARG A 77 -15.04 1.49 7.03
C ARG A 77 -15.46 2.93 6.80
N ASP A 78 -14.58 3.89 7.05
CA ASP A 78 -14.92 5.31 7.02
C ASP A 78 -14.93 5.88 5.59
N THR A 79 -14.34 5.17 4.63
CA THR A 79 -14.25 5.60 3.22
C THR A 79 -14.65 4.46 2.28
N VAL A 80 -15.65 4.71 1.43
CA VAL A 80 -16.10 3.76 0.40
C VAL A 80 -15.84 4.39 -0.97
N PRO A 81 -14.67 4.17 -1.60
CA PRO A 81 -14.38 4.76 -2.89
C PRO A 81 -15.15 4.08 -4.02
N ARG A 82 -15.19 4.71 -5.20
CA ARG A 82 -15.76 4.10 -6.41
C ARG A 82 -15.07 2.78 -6.76
N PHE A 83 -13.75 2.74 -6.60
CA PHE A 83 -12.95 1.54 -6.76
C PHE A 83 -11.68 1.62 -5.90
N MET A 84 -11.52 0.75 -4.90
CA MET A 84 -10.29 0.64 -4.12
C MET A 84 -9.27 -0.21 -4.89
N ALA A 85 -8.33 0.43 -5.58
CA ALA A 85 -7.31 -0.28 -6.37
C ALA A 85 -6.15 -0.79 -5.52
N GLU A 86 -5.81 -0.10 -4.44
CA GLU A 86 -4.76 -0.54 -3.50
C GLU A 86 -5.14 -0.24 -2.06
N PHE A 87 -4.84 -1.19 -1.20
CA PHE A 87 -4.85 -1.11 0.26
C PHE A 87 -4.08 -2.32 0.79
N GLY A 88 -3.76 -2.35 2.07
CA GLY A 88 -3.18 -3.55 2.65
C GLY A 88 -2.69 -3.36 4.06
N TRP A 89 -2.23 -4.46 4.64
CA TRP A 89 -1.59 -4.50 5.94
C TRP A 89 -0.43 -5.48 5.87
N GLN A 90 0.71 -5.16 6.48
CA GLN A 90 1.83 -6.11 6.48
C GLN A 90 1.55 -7.26 7.46
N GLY A 91 2.06 -8.44 7.11
CA GLY A 91 2.17 -9.60 7.98
C GLY A 91 3.42 -10.39 7.61
N PRO A 92 3.91 -11.28 8.49
CA PRO A 92 5.04 -12.13 8.18
C PRO A 92 4.69 -13.13 7.07
N PRO A 93 5.69 -13.65 6.33
CA PRO A 93 5.46 -14.75 5.41
C PRO A 93 5.09 -16.02 6.20
N THR A 94 4.66 -17.09 5.52
CA THR A 94 4.43 -18.38 6.19
C THR A 94 5.66 -18.83 6.98
N TRP A 95 5.45 -19.52 8.11
CA TRP A 95 6.54 -19.97 8.99
C TRP A 95 7.63 -20.76 8.24
N SER A 96 7.20 -21.61 7.30
CA SER A 96 8.13 -22.41 6.49
C SER A 96 8.99 -21.57 5.55
N ALA A 97 8.45 -20.48 4.99
CA ALA A 97 9.23 -19.55 4.17
C ALA A 97 10.20 -18.76 5.05
N LEU A 98 9.72 -18.29 6.21
CA LEU A 98 10.52 -17.52 7.16
C LEU A 98 11.78 -18.28 7.60
N THR A 99 11.59 -19.51 8.09
CA THR A 99 12.68 -20.36 8.62
C THR A 99 13.60 -20.94 7.55
N ARG A 100 13.18 -20.95 6.27
CA ARG A 100 14.08 -21.26 5.14
C ARG A 100 14.91 -20.07 4.69
N SER A 101 14.45 -18.85 4.92
CA SER A 101 15.10 -17.63 4.45
C SER A 101 15.99 -16.97 5.50
N ILE A 102 15.75 -17.23 6.78
CA ILE A 102 16.45 -16.58 7.90
C ILE A 102 17.04 -17.66 8.82
N SER A 103 18.36 -17.65 8.94
CA SER A 103 19.13 -18.62 9.73
C SER A 103 19.55 -18.10 11.10
N ASP A 104 18.94 -17.00 11.56
CA ASP A 104 19.27 -16.38 12.85
C ASP A 104 18.99 -17.33 14.02
N ALA A 105 19.86 -17.28 15.03
CA ALA A 105 19.74 -18.07 16.25
C ALA A 105 20.11 -17.21 17.47
N PRO A 106 19.14 -16.83 18.32
CA PRO A 106 17.70 -17.08 18.18
C PRO A 106 17.07 -16.29 17.01
N LEU A 107 16.02 -16.86 16.40
CA LEU A 107 15.14 -16.13 15.48
C LEU A 107 14.17 -15.28 16.31
N THR A 108 14.22 -13.96 16.13
CA THR A 108 13.32 -13.00 16.81
C THR A 108 12.87 -11.94 15.81
N PRO A 109 11.76 -11.21 16.04
CA PRO A 109 11.29 -10.19 15.09
C PRO A 109 12.31 -9.08 14.79
N GLU A 110 13.25 -8.86 15.71
CA GLU A 110 14.32 -7.87 15.61
C GLU A 110 15.70 -8.45 15.25
N SER A 111 15.80 -9.76 14.98
CA SER A 111 17.07 -10.38 14.64
C SER A 111 17.63 -9.82 13.30
N PRO A 112 18.95 -9.82 13.08
CA PRO A 112 19.55 -9.13 11.93
C PRO A 112 18.99 -9.56 10.57
N GLY A 113 18.75 -10.85 10.39
CA GLY A 113 18.12 -11.39 9.19
C GLY A 113 16.67 -10.92 9.02
N MET A 114 15.89 -10.82 10.10
CA MET A 114 14.54 -10.25 10.06
C MET A 114 14.55 -8.80 9.61
N GLN A 115 15.42 -7.98 10.22
CA GLN A 115 15.54 -6.55 9.90
C GLN A 115 15.94 -6.31 8.45
N VAL A 116 16.86 -7.11 7.89
CA VAL A 116 17.25 -6.99 6.48
C VAL A 116 16.11 -7.37 5.53
N HIS A 117 15.17 -8.22 5.94
CA HIS A 117 14.00 -8.58 5.13
C HIS A 117 12.80 -7.63 5.31
N GLN A 118 12.84 -6.72 6.28
CA GLN A 118 11.89 -5.61 6.41
C GLN A 118 12.32 -4.43 5.53
N LYS A 119 11.47 -4.07 4.56
CA LYS A 119 11.74 -2.97 3.61
C LYS A 119 10.80 -1.79 3.74
N ALA A 120 9.70 -1.93 4.48
CA ALA A 120 8.85 -0.80 4.77
C ALA A 120 9.58 0.15 5.73
N LEU A 121 9.54 1.45 5.43
CA LEU A 121 10.02 2.48 6.35
C LEU A 121 9.27 2.32 7.69
N GLN A 122 10.02 2.16 8.77
CA GLN A 122 9.47 1.90 10.12
C GLN A 122 8.52 0.69 10.17
N GLY A 123 8.72 -0.33 9.32
CA GLY A 123 7.78 -1.44 9.18
C GLY A 123 7.51 -2.22 10.46
N ASN A 124 8.55 -2.51 11.26
CA ASN A 124 8.37 -3.25 12.52
C ASN A 124 7.68 -2.41 13.61
N ASP A 125 7.95 -1.10 13.66
CA ASP A 125 7.27 -0.18 14.56
C ASP A 125 5.76 -0.16 14.24
N LYS A 126 5.42 -0.02 12.95
CA LYS A 126 4.02 -0.03 12.49
C LYS A 126 3.32 -1.37 12.71
N LEU A 127 4.00 -2.50 12.53
CA LEU A 127 3.46 -3.82 12.87
C LEU A 127 3.11 -3.90 14.36
N THR A 128 4.00 -3.38 15.21
CA THR A 128 3.83 -3.38 16.67
C THR A 128 2.67 -2.48 17.06
N ASP A 129 2.70 -1.21 16.66
CA ASP A 129 1.64 -0.22 16.96
C ASP A 129 0.27 -0.71 16.48
N GLY A 130 0.24 -1.26 15.27
CA GLY A 130 -0.96 -1.82 14.67
C GLY A 130 -1.49 -3.08 15.35
N LEU A 131 -0.66 -3.85 16.06
CA LEU A 131 -1.10 -5.02 16.81
C LEU A 131 -1.58 -4.64 18.22
N VAL A 132 -0.82 -3.78 18.91
CA VAL A 132 -1.07 -3.45 20.33
C VAL A 132 -2.34 -2.66 20.57
N ALA A 133 -2.90 -2.06 19.53
CA ALA A 133 -4.25 -1.47 19.57
C ALA A 133 -5.36 -2.52 19.82
N HIS A 134 -5.12 -3.80 19.49
CA HIS A 134 -6.13 -4.86 19.51
C HIS A 134 -5.80 -5.99 20.48
N VAL A 135 -4.53 -6.38 20.60
CA VAL A 135 -4.07 -7.48 21.45
C VAL A 135 -2.69 -7.19 22.04
N PRO A 136 -2.32 -7.77 23.20
CA PRO A 136 -0.97 -7.62 23.75
C PRO A 136 0.11 -8.12 22.79
N LEU A 137 1.29 -7.49 22.82
CA LEU A 137 2.46 -7.95 22.07
C LEU A 137 2.97 -9.30 22.64
N PRO A 138 3.16 -10.33 21.80
CA PRO A 138 3.69 -11.62 22.27
C PRO A 138 5.17 -11.59 22.65
N ASP A 139 5.56 -12.46 23.58
CA ASP A 139 6.93 -12.57 24.09
C ASP A 139 7.82 -13.55 23.30
N ASP A 140 7.23 -14.43 22.48
CA ASP A 140 7.96 -15.40 21.68
C ASP A 140 7.64 -15.33 20.18
N MET A 141 8.54 -15.91 19.39
CA MET A 141 8.52 -15.80 17.94
C MET A 141 7.33 -16.53 17.29
N ALA A 142 6.85 -17.62 17.88
CA ALA A 142 5.75 -18.40 17.32
C ALA A 142 4.42 -17.64 17.52
N ASP A 143 4.21 -17.12 18.73
CA ASP A 143 3.03 -16.31 19.05
C ASP A 143 3.06 -14.97 18.31
N TRP A 144 4.24 -14.33 18.18
CA TRP A 144 4.41 -13.13 17.35
C TRP A 144 4.02 -13.40 15.90
N HIS A 145 4.49 -14.51 15.32
CA HIS A 145 4.19 -14.89 13.93
C HIS A 145 2.69 -15.08 13.71
N TRP A 146 2.02 -15.77 14.64
CA TRP A 146 0.58 -15.96 14.60
C TRP A 146 -0.17 -14.64 14.74
N ALA A 147 0.17 -13.82 15.74
CA ALA A 147 -0.53 -12.58 16.05
C ALA A 147 -0.45 -11.58 14.90
N MET A 148 0.73 -11.41 14.30
CA MET A 148 0.92 -10.51 13.15
C MET A 148 0.17 -11.03 11.91
N SER A 149 0.16 -12.35 11.69
CA SER A 149 -0.60 -12.98 10.60
C SER A 149 -2.11 -12.78 10.78
N TRP A 150 -2.60 -12.94 12.01
CA TRP A 150 -4.00 -12.70 12.35
C TRP A 150 -4.40 -11.23 12.17
N ASN A 151 -3.55 -10.29 12.59
CA ASN A 151 -3.81 -8.87 12.46
C ASN A 151 -3.92 -8.46 10.99
N GLN A 152 -2.98 -8.92 10.14
CA GLN A 152 -3.06 -8.73 8.70
C GLN A 152 -4.38 -9.27 8.11
N ALA A 153 -4.73 -10.52 8.42
CA ALA A 153 -5.95 -11.13 7.91
C ALA A 153 -7.21 -10.37 8.36
N THR A 154 -7.22 -9.87 9.60
CA THR A 154 -8.34 -9.10 10.15
C THR A 154 -8.46 -7.73 9.49
N ALA A 155 -7.35 -7.00 9.35
CA ALA A 155 -7.30 -5.71 8.68
C ALA A 155 -7.81 -5.80 7.24
N VAL A 156 -7.30 -6.77 6.46
CA VAL A 156 -7.73 -6.99 5.07
C VAL A 156 -9.20 -7.40 4.99
N ARG A 157 -9.68 -8.26 5.91
CA ARG A 157 -11.09 -8.64 5.98
C ARG A 157 -11.98 -7.41 6.21
N VAL A 158 -11.61 -6.53 7.13
CA VAL A 158 -12.35 -5.31 7.43
C VAL A 158 -12.39 -4.33 6.25
N ALA A 159 -11.34 -4.31 5.42
CA ALA A 159 -11.34 -3.51 4.20
C ALA A 159 -12.22 -4.07 3.08
N LEU A 160 -12.48 -5.39 3.08
CA LEU A 160 -13.27 -6.08 2.06
C LEU A 160 -14.77 -6.17 2.39
N GLU A 161 -15.12 -6.21 3.68
CA GLU A 161 -16.49 -6.37 4.20
C GLU A 161 -17.18 -5.04 4.52
#